data_AF-A0A4Q3CKQ4-F1
#
_entry.id   AF-A0A4Q3CKQ4-F1
#
_cell.length_a   1.000
_cell.length_b   1.000
_cell.length_c   1.000
_cell.angle_alpha   90.00
_cell.angle_beta   90.00
_cell.angle_gamma   90.00
#
_symmetry.space_group_name_H-M   'P 1'
#
loop_
_entity.id
_entity.type
_entity.pdbx_description
1 polymer ?
#
loop_
_entity_poly.entity_id
_entity_poly.type
_entity_poly.pdbx_seq_one_letter_code
_entity_poly.pdbx_strand_id
1 'polypeptide(L)'
;ASYGTGGAADTLRSLLKYIDQYGQLKLTGNVEYRYKLADNFFGSKLKGALFMDFGNVWELEDGDDDRRSFRLNKLWQSMAIGIGTGLRFDLTFFVFRFDVAFKFKDPQFDGADQWVLFKHANELFKSGDFKNTYKVNNSGDNYSFMQLNFGVGLPF
;
A
#
# COMPACT_ATOMS: atom_id res chain seq x y z
N ALA A 1 3.29 2.04 -20.99
CA ALA A 1 2.96 2.85 -22.19
C ALA A 1 2.08 4.03 -21.79
N SER A 2 2.27 5.21 -22.41
CA SER A 2 1.36 6.36 -22.24
C SER A 2 0.12 6.10 -23.10
N TYR A 3 -0.94 5.60 -22.48
CA TYR A 3 -2.23 5.49 -23.14
C TYR A 3 -2.85 6.89 -23.13
N GLY A 4 -3.01 7.48 -24.33
CA GLY A 4 -3.41 8.87 -24.51
C GLY A 4 -4.72 9.25 -23.80
N THR A 5 -4.90 10.53 -23.52
CA THR A 5 -6.07 11.05 -22.81
C THR A 5 -7.29 11.14 -23.73
N GLY A 6 -8.29 10.28 -23.50
CA GLY A 6 -9.56 10.26 -24.24
C GLY A 6 -10.49 9.16 -23.74
N GLY A 7 -11.81 9.34 -23.86
CA GLY A 7 -12.80 8.45 -23.24
C GLY A 7 -12.67 6.97 -23.60
N ALA A 8 -12.21 6.63 -24.81
CA ALA A 8 -11.92 5.24 -25.19
C ALA A 8 -10.67 4.67 -24.49
N ALA A 9 -9.63 5.48 -24.33
CA ALA A 9 -8.40 5.08 -23.63
C ALA A 9 -8.62 4.98 -22.12
N ASP A 10 -9.46 5.83 -21.53
CA ASP A 10 -9.87 5.73 -20.12
C ASP A 10 -10.68 4.45 -19.87
N THR A 11 -11.56 4.09 -20.82
CA THR A 11 -12.34 2.84 -20.75
C THR A 11 -11.43 1.62 -20.87
N LEU A 12 -10.50 1.62 -21.83
CA LEU A 12 -9.51 0.55 -21.99
C LEU A 12 -8.59 0.43 -20.78
N ARG A 13 -8.14 1.54 -20.20
CA ARG A 13 -7.33 1.54 -18.97
C ARG A 13 -8.10 0.96 -17.79
N SER A 14 -9.38 1.31 -17.63
CA SER A 14 -10.25 0.75 -16.59
C SER A 14 -10.40 -0.77 -16.73
N LEU A 15 -10.60 -1.26 -17.96
CA LEU A 15 -10.68 -2.68 -18.27
C LEU A 15 -9.34 -3.40 -18.04
N LEU A 16 -8.23 -2.78 -18.43
CA LEU A 16 -6.88 -3.35 -18.31
C LEU A 16 -6.28 -3.23 -16.91
N LYS A 17 -6.75 -2.31 -16.05
CA LYS A 17 -6.26 -2.13 -14.67
C LYS A 17 -6.35 -3.41 -13.83
N TYR A 18 -7.34 -4.26 -14.12
CA TYR A 18 -7.48 -5.58 -13.50
C TYR A 18 -6.60 -6.66 -14.16
N ILE A 19 -6.20 -6.46 -15.42
CA ILE A 19 -5.35 -7.36 -16.20
C ILE A 19 -3.86 -7.05 -16.01
N ASP A 20 -3.51 -5.84 -15.58
CA ASP A 20 -2.12 -5.39 -15.37
C ASP A 20 -1.43 -6.05 -14.16
N GLN A 21 -2.20 -6.75 -13.31
CA GLN A 21 -1.70 -7.45 -12.12
C GLN A 21 -1.41 -8.95 -12.34
N TYR A 22 -1.48 -9.44 -13.58
CA TYR A 22 -1.11 -10.82 -13.88
C TYR A 22 0.41 -10.98 -13.93
N GLY A 23 0.90 -12.07 -13.34
CA GLY A 23 2.28 -12.53 -13.41
C GLY A 23 2.39 -13.95 -12.87
N GLN A 24 3.40 -14.70 -13.33
CA GLN A 24 3.57 -16.10 -12.97
C GLN A 24 4.29 -16.29 -11.62
N LEU A 25 4.98 -15.27 -11.13
CA LEU A 25 5.70 -15.31 -9.85
C LEU A 25 5.18 -14.25 -8.89
N LYS A 26 4.82 -14.64 -7.66
CA LYS A 26 4.41 -13.74 -6.59
C LYS A 26 5.27 -13.95 -5.36
N LEU A 27 5.87 -12.86 -4.85
CA LEU A 27 6.55 -12.85 -3.56
C LEU A 27 5.79 -11.91 -2.63
N THR A 28 5.55 -12.38 -1.41
CA THR A 28 4.92 -11.59 -0.35
C THR A 28 5.55 -11.97 0.97
N GLY A 29 5.79 -10.96 1.80
CA GLY A 29 6.24 -11.11 3.18
C GLY A 29 5.53 -10.09 4.06
N ASN A 30 5.36 -10.47 5.31
CA ASN A 30 4.82 -9.63 6.37
C ASN A 30 5.71 -9.81 7.60
N VAL A 31 6.02 -8.70 8.24
CA VAL A 31 6.69 -8.65 9.54
C VAL A 31 5.80 -7.85 10.46
N GLU A 32 5.47 -8.44 11.61
CA GLU A 32 4.61 -7.81 12.60
C GLU A 32 5.29 -7.88 13.98
N TYR A 33 5.38 -6.72 14.63
CA TYR A 33 5.89 -6.57 15.98
C TYR A 33 4.75 -6.13 16.91
N ARG A 34 4.33 -7.03 17.80
CA ARG A 34 3.26 -6.79 18.77
C ARG A 34 3.81 -6.45 20.14
N TYR A 35 3.27 -5.42 20.76
CA TYR A 35 3.67 -4.96 22.09
C TYR A 35 2.46 -4.59 22.95
N LYS A 36 2.64 -4.68 24.26
CA LYS A 36 1.63 -4.23 25.22
C LYS A 36 1.87 -2.75 25.51
N LEU A 37 0.82 -1.94 25.37
CA LEU A 37 0.87 -0.51 25.68
C LEU A 37 0.45 -0.26 27.14
N ALA A 38 -0.64 -0.88 27.58
CA ALA A 38 -1.11 -0.77 28.95
C ALA A 38 -1.97 -1.99 29.35
N ASP A 39 -1.72 -2.53 30.53
CA ASP A 39 -2.51 -3.64 31.10
C ASP A 39 -3.71 -3.15 31.94
N ASN A 40 -3.75 -1.87 32.33
CA ASN A 40 -4.76 -1.27 33.22
C ASN A 40 -5.30 0.08 32.73
N PHE A 41 -5.47 0.27 31.41
CA PHE A 41 -6.11 1.48 30.90
C PHE A 41 -7.63 1.32 31.01
N PHE A 42 -8.26 1.98 31.99
CA PHE A 42 -9.71 1.87 32.26
C PHE A 42 -10.23 0.43 32.42
N GLY A 43 -9.47 -0.45 33.07
CA GLY A 43 -9.85 -1.86 33.30
C GLY A 43 -9.77 -2.76 32.06
N SER A 44 -9.09 -2.32 31.00
CA SER A 44 -8.96 -3.02 29.72
C SER A 44 -7.51 -3.12 29.25
N LYS A 45 -7.22 -4.08 28.37
CA LYS A 45 -5.86 -4.31 27.83
C LYS A 45 -5.70 -3.55 26.52
N LEU A 46 -4.74 -2.64 26.47
CA LEU A 46 -4.35 -1.93 25.26
C LEU A 46 -3.08 -2.57 24.67
N LYS A 47 -3.19 -3.02 23.43
CA LYS A 47 -2.11 -3.63 22.67
C LYS A 47 -1.82 -2.79 21.43
N GLY A 48 -0.54 -2.69 21.09
CA GLY A 48 -0.06 -2.06 19.88
C GLY A 48 0.57 -3.10 18.96
N ALA A 49 0.56 -2.82 17.67
CA ALA A 49 1.27 -3.58 16.67
C ALA A 49 1.94 -2.62 15.68
N LEU A 50 3.17 -2.90 15.30
CA LEU A 50 3.78 -2.33 14.11
C LEU A 50 3.85 -3.44 13.06
N PHE A 51 3.50 -3.13 11.84
CA PHE A 51 3.58 -4.10 10.75
C PHE A 51 4.28 -3.49 9.54
N MET A 52 4.97 -4.35 8.80
CA MET A 52 5.61 -4.04 7.53
C MET A 52 5.27 -5.15 6.56
N ASP A 53 4.66 -4.78 5.45
CA ASP A 53 4.33 -5.67 4.35
C ASP A 53 5.23 -5.37 3.18
N PHE A 54 5.69 -6.40 2.50
CA PHE A 54 6.41 -6.22 1.24
C PHE A 54 6.04 -7.31 0.25
N GLY A 55 6.03 -6.95 -1.01
CA GLY A 55 5.72 -7.91 -2.05
C GLY A 55 5.59 -7.29 -3.43
N ASN A 56 5.59 -8.14 -4.42
CA ASN A 56 5.26 -7.79 -5.80
C ASN A 56 4.88 -9.05 -6.58
N VAL A 57 4.31 -8.85 -7.76
CA VAL A 57 4.03 -9.89 -8.75
C VAL A 57 4.88 -9.59 -9.97
N TRP A 58 5.53 -10.62 -10.53
CA TRP A 58 6.37 -10.52 -11.71
C TRP A 58 5.96 -11.55 -12.76
N GLU A 59 6.28 -11.22 -13.99
CA GLU A 59 6.27 -12.13 -15.12
C GLU A 59 7.63 -12.84 -15.23
N LEU A 60 7.61 -14.14 -15.49
CA LEU A 60 8.84 -14.94 -15.67
C LEU A 60 9.39 -14.83 -17.10
N GLU A 61 8.54 -14.48 -18.05
CA GLU A 61 8.92 -14.25 -19.43
C GLU A 61 9.34 -12.79 -19.59
N ASP A 62 10.45 -12.55 -20.29
CA ASP A 62 10.90 -11.20 -20.62
C ASP A 62 9.91 -10.59 -21.63
N GLY A 63 8.98 -9.78 -21.13
CA GLY A 63 8.05 -9.00 -21.95
C GLY A 63 8.61 -7.62 -22.30
N ASP A 64 7.85 -6.84 -23.08
CA ASP A 64 8.21 -5.45 -23.44
C ASP A 64 8.28 -4.50 -22.22
N ASP A 65 7.65 -4.85 -21.09
CA ASP A 65 7.74 -4.07 -19.85
C ASP A 65 8.77 -4.66 -18.88
N ASP A 66 9.92 -4.01 -18.88
CA ASP A 66 11.09 -4.32 -18.07
C ASP A 66 10.85 -4.18 -16.55
N ARG A 67 9.71 -3.58 -16.15
CA ARG A 67 9.27 -3.46 -14.75
C ARG A 67 8.43 -4.65 -14.28
N ARG A 68 7.78 -5.36 -15.20
CA ARG A 68 6.96 -6.56 -14.91
C ARG A 68 7.80 -7.82 -14.91
N SER A 69 8.87 -7.85 -15.72
CA SER A 69 9.78 -9.00 -15.83
C SER A 69 10.60 -9.24 -14.56
N PHE A 70 10.71 -10.50 -14.14
CA PHE A 70 11.49 -10.89 -12.97
C PHE A 70 13.00 -10.78 -13.23
N ARG A 71 13.65 -9.81 -12.57
CA ARG A 71 15.11 -9.67 -12.61
C ARG A 71 15.67 -9.63 -11.19
N LEU A 72 16.52 -10.60 -10.85
CA LEU A 72 17.12 -10.72 -9.51
C LEU A 72 17.87 -9.44 -9.08
N ASN A 73 18.52 -8.74 -10.01
CA ASN A 73 19.22 -7.48 -9.75
C ASN A 73 18.28 -6.26 -9.54
N LYS A 74 17.00 -6.36 -9.93
CA LYS A 74 15.96 -5.34 -9.75
C LYS A 74 14.90 -5.73 -8.70
N LEU A 75 15.10 -6.85 -7.99
CA LEU A 75 14.12 -7.39 -7.04
C LEU A 75 13.75 -6.37 -5.96
N TRP A 76 14.76 -5.74 -5.36
CA TRP A 76 14.57 -4.73 -4.33
C TRP A 76 13.90 -3.46 -4.85
N GLN A 77 14.18 -3.07 -6.09
CA GLN A 77 13.65 -1.87 -6.75
C GLN A 77 12.17 -2.05 -7.10
N SER A 78 11.79 -3.23 -7.59
CA SER A 78 10.42 -3.57 -8.00
C SER A 78 9.51 -3.99 -6.84
N MET A 79 10.05 -4.22 -5.65
CA MET A 79 9.24 -4.59 -4.49
C MET A 79 8.47 -3.39 -3.93
N ALA A 80 7.16 -3.56 -3.72
CA ALA A 80 6.35 -2.63 -2.95
C ALA A 80 6.55 -2.87 -1.45
N ILE A 81 6.61 -1.79 -0.67
CA ILE A 81 6.74 -1.86 0.78
C ILE A 81 5.67 -0.97 1.41
N GLY A 82 4.86 -1.57 2.28
CA GLY A 82 3.93 -0.89 3.16
C GLY A 82 4.41 -0.97 4.60
N ILE A 83 4.18 0.08 5.37
CA ILE A 83 4.37 0.06 6.82
C ILE A 83 3.08 0.52 7.49
N GLY A 84 2.80 0.04 8.69
CA GLY A 84 1.65 0.48 9.43
C GLY A 84 1.74 0.21 10.91
N THR A 85 0.76 0.74 11.61
CA THR A 85 0.60 0.61 13.05
C THR A 85 -0.85 0.30 13.37
N GLY A 86 -1.06 -0.54 14.36
CA GLY A 86 -2.34 -1.02 14.82
C GLY A 86 -2.49 -0.83 16.31
N LEU A 87 -3.70 -0.48 16.73
CA LEU A 87 -4.11 -0.44 18.12
C LEU A 87 -5.27 -1.42 18.32
N ARG A 88 -5.16 -2.21 19.39
CA ARG A 88 -6.18 -3.17 19.80
C ARG A 88 -6.56 -2.91 21.25
N PHE A 89 -7.83 -2.55 21.43
CA PHE A 89 -8.44 -2.35 22.75
C PHE A 89 -9.31 -3.57 23.08
N ASP A 90 -8.88 -4.36 24.05
CA ASP A 90 -9.64 -5.51 24.53
C ASP A 90 -10.50 -5.07 25.74
N LEU A 91 -11.78 -4.79 25.51
CA LEU A 91 -12.78 -4.60 26.57
C LEU A 91 -13.42 -5.95 26.96
N THR A 92 -14.20 -5.96 28.05
CA THR A 92 -14.89 -7.15 28.56
C THR A 92 -15.80 -7.83 27.54
N PHE A 93 -16.50 -7.05 26.71
CA PHE A 93 -17.49 -7.56 25.76
C PHE A 93 -17.18 -7.26 24.30
N PHE A 94 -16.22 -6.36 24.03
CA PHE A 94 -15.89 -5.92 22.68
C PHE A 94 -14.38 -5.75 22.51
N VAL A 95 -13.88 -6.04 21.32
CA VAL A 95 -12.52 -5.74 20.90
C VAL A 95 -12.59 -4.70 19.80
N PHE A 96 -11.97 -3.55 20.03
CA PHE A 96 -11.80 -2.52 19.00
C PHE A 96 -10.43 -2.65 18.36
N ARG A 97 -10.40 -2.55 17.03
CA ARG A 97 -9.17 -2.55 16.24
C ARG A 97 -9.14 -1.29 15.39
N PHE A 98 -8.01 -0.60 15.46
CA PHE A 98 -7.74 0.57 14.65
C PHE A 98 -6.38 0.39 14.01
N ASP A 99 -6.37 0.19 12.70
CA ASP A 99 -5.16 -0.07 11.93
C ASP A 99 -4.96 1.02 10.89
N VAL A 100 -3.74 1.55 10.84
CA VAL A 100 -3.33 2.58 9.90
C VAL A 100 -2.14 2.05 9.13
N ALA A 101 -2.27 1.95 7.81
CA ALA A 101 -1.20 1.53 6.91
C ALA A 101 -0.83 2.68 5.99
N PHE A 102 0.46 2.81 5.69
CA PHE A 102 1.06 3.78 4.80
C PHE A 102 1.86 3.07 3.72
N LYS A 103 1.73 3.54 2.47
CA LYS A 103 2.62 3.13 1.39
C LYS A 103 4.00 3.74 1.61
N PHE A 104 4.98 2.93 1.97
CA PHE A 104 6.36 3.40 2.18
C PHE A 104 7.11 3.53 0.87
N LYS A 105 7.00 2.48 0.05
CA LYS A 105 7.61 2.37 -1.26
C LYS A 105 6.59 1.87 -2.29
N ASP A 106 6.46 2.56 -3.41
CA ASP A 106 5.58 2.19 -4.51
C ASP A 106 6.40 2.00 -5.81
N PRO A 107 6.48 0.78 -6.37
CA PRO A 107 7.31 0.45 -7.51
C PRO A 107 6.74 0.95 -8.85
N GLN A 108 5.55 1.57 -8.85
CA GLN A 108 5.01 2.22 -10.05
C GLN A 108 5.82 3.45 -10.49
N PHE A 109 6.62 4.02 -9.58
CA PHE A 109 7.52 5.15 -9.84
C PHE A 109 8.96 4.67 -10.05
N ASP A 110 9.83 5.57 -10.52
CA ASP A 110 11.22 5.23 -10.84
C ASP A 110 12.22 5.85 -9.87
N GLY A 111 13.32 5.14 -9.60
CA GLY A 111 14.44 5.62 -8.80
C GLY A 111 14.03 6.10 -7.40
N ALA A 112 14.38 7.33 -7.06
CA ALA A 112 14.10 7.90 -5.75
C ALA A 112 12.61 8.22 -5.54
N ASP A 113 11.81 8.37 -6.60
CA ASP A 113 10.38 8.66 -6.50
C ASP A 113 9.55 7.48 -5.99
N GLN A 114 10.16 6.29 -5.96
CA GLN A 114 9.57 5.11 -5.33
C GLN A 114 9.32 5.29 -3.84
N TRP A 115 10.11 6.11 -3.14
CA TRP A 115 10.00 6.34 -1.69
C TRP A 115 8.93 7.39 -1.37
N VAL A 116 7.70 7.07 -1.75
CA VAL A 116 6.55 7.97 -1.72
C VAL A 116 6.26 8.56 -0.34
N LEU A 117 6.46 7.78 0.74
CA LEU A 117 6.21 8.27 2.11
C LEU A 117 7.18 9.39 2.50
N PHE A 118 8.47 9.22 2.21
CA PHE A 118 9.48 10.23 2.55
C PHE A 118 9.40 11.46 1.66
N LYS A 119 9.20 11.27 0.35
CA LYS A 119 9.16 12.37 -0.61
C LYS A 119 7.92 13.25 -0.48
N HIS A 120 6.79 12.66 -0.10
CA HIS A 120 5.50 13.35 -0.03
C HIS A 120 4.92 13.35 1.39
N ALA A 121 5.78 13.30 2.41
CA ALA A 121 5.37 13.31 3.81
C ALA A 121 4.48 14.51 4.17
N ASN A 122 4.78 15.67 3.56
CA ASN A 122 4.01 16.91 3.68
C ASN A 122 2.61 16.83 3.05
N GLU A 123 2.39 15.91 2.11
CA GLU A 123 1.12 15.71 1.39
C GLU A 123 0.35 14.49 1.88
N LEU A 124 0.75 13.85 2.98
CA LEU A 124 0.04 12.65 3.47
C LEU A 124 -1.41 12.94 3.83
N PHE A 125 -1.64 14.01 4.62
CA PHE A 125 -2.96 14.37 5.16
C PHE A 125 -3.65 15.51 4.41
N LYS A 126 -3.04 16.04 3.35
CA LYS A 126 -3.63 17.11 2.51
C LYS A 126 -3.49 16.79 1.03
N SER A 127 -4.30 17.43 0.19
CA SER A 127 -4.05 17.43 -1.25
C SER A 127 -2.90 18.38 -1.55
N GLY A 128 -1.93 17.93 -2.34
CA GLY A 128 -0.83 18.73 -2.83
C GLY A 128 -0.54 18.45 -4.29
N ASP A 129 0.56 18.99 -4.79
CA ASP A 129 0.90 18.98 -6.21
C ASP A 129 1.07 17.56 -6.72
N PHE A 130 1.69 16.65 -5.95
CA PHE A 130 1.84 15.25 -6.35
C PHE A 130 0.50 14.56 -6.56
N LYS A 131 -0.43 14.70 -5.62
CA LYS A 131 -1.78 14.09 -5.73
C LYS A 131 -2.55 14.65 -6.93
N ASN A 132 -2.43 15.95 -7.18
CA ASN A 132 -3.08 16.62 -8.31
C ASN A 132 -2.49 16.16 -9.65
N THR A 133 -1.17 16.14 -9.77
CA THR A 133 -0.47 15.66 -10.97
C THR A 133 -0.73 14.19 -11.22
N TYR A 134 -0.72 13.35 -10.18
CA TYR A 134 -1.10 11.94 -10.29
C TYR A 134 -2.53 11.81 -10.83
N LYS A 135 -3.48 12.57 -10.29
CA LYS A 135 -4.87 12.55 -10.74
C LYS A 135 -5.01 12.89 -12.22
N VAL A 136 -4.30 13.93 -12.69
CA VAL A 136 -4.31 14.32 -14.10
C VAL A 136 -3.70 13.23 -14.99
N ASN A 137 -2.57 12.63 -14.57
CA ASN A 137 -1.86 11.61 -15.34
C ASN A 137 -2.52 10.22 -15.29
N ASN A 138 -3.47 10.02 -14.39
CA ASN A 138 -4.16 8.75 -14.18
C ASN A 138 -5.67 8.88 -14.38
N SER A 139 -6.10 9.73 -15.32
CA SER A 139 -7.50 9.83 -15.77
C SER A 139 -8.51 10.11 -14.64
N GLY A 140 -8.10 10.88 -13.63
CA GLY A 140 -8.93 11.20 -12.47
C GLY A 140 -8.76 10.27 -11.26
N ASP A 141 -7.95 9.21 -11.36
CA ASP A 141 -7.68 8.30 -10.23
C ASP A 141 -6.93 9.04 -9.11
N ASN A 142 -7.46 8.94 -7.89
CA ASN A 142 -6.82 9.53 -6.72
C ASN A 142 -5.73 8.60 -6.18
N TYR A 143 -4.58 9.17 -5.82
CA TYR A 143 -3.54 8.44 -5.10
C TYR A 143 -3.80 8.47 -3.60
N SER A 144 -3.94 7.29 -2.97
CA SER A 144 -3.99 7.17 -1.51
C SER A 144 -2.64 6.73 -0.96
N PHE A 145 -2.11 7.53 -0.03
CA PHE A 145 -0.91 7.18 0.75
C PHE A 145 -1.25 6.30 1.95
N MET A 146 -2.47 6.40 2.47
CA MET A 146 -2.87 5.82 3.74
C MET A 146 -4.13 4.98 3.58
N GLN A 147 -4.16 3.85 4.26
CA GLN A 147 -5.35 3.03 4.42
C GLN A 147 -5.70 2.97 5.91
N LEU A 148 -6.96 3.23 6.21
CA LEU A 148 -7.50 3.15 7.56
C LEU A 148 -8.47 1.98 7.60
N ASN A 149 -8.29 1.11 8.59
CA ASN A 149 -9.21 0.02 8.88
C ASN A 149 -9.67 0.14 10.33
N PHE A 150 -10.98 0.03 10.53
CA PHE A 150 -11.60 0.00 11.84
C PHE A 150 -12.46 -1.25 11.96
N GLY A 151 -12.31 -1.97 13.07
CA GLY A 151 -13.04 -3.20 13.33
C GLY A 151 -13.57 -3.25 14.76
N VAL A 152 -14.78 -3.79 14.90
CA VAL A 152 -15.38 -4.15 16.19
C VAL A 152 -15.62 -5.66 16.16
N GLY A 153 -15.13 -6.36 17.18
CA GLY A 153 -15.30 -7.79 17.33
C GLY A 153 -15.72 -8.18 18.74
N LEU A 154 -16.07 -9.44 18.91
CA LEU A 154 -16.30 -10.03 20.23
C LEU A 154 -14.98 -10.62 20.77
N PRO A 155 -14.79 -10.65 22.10
CA PRO A 155 -13.63 -11.25 22.73
C PRO A 155 -13.83 -12.78 22.81
N PHE A 156 -13.43 -13.49 21.76
CA PHE A 156 -13.33 -14.96 21.77
C PHE A 156 -11.97 -15.43 21.24
#